data_AF-A0A4Y7PK16-F1
#
_entry.id   AF-A0A4Y7PK16-F1
#
_cell.length_a   1.000
_cell.length_b   1.000
_cell.length_c   1.000
_cell.angle_alpha   90.00
_cell.angle_beta   90.00
_cell.angle_gamma   90.00
#
_symmetry.space_group_name_H-M   'P 1'
#
loop_
_entity.id
_entity.type
_entity.pdbx_description
1 polymer ?
#
loop_
_entity_poly.entity_id
_entity_poly.type
_entity_poly.pdbx_seq_one_letter_code
_entity_poly.pdbx_strand_id
1 'polypeptide(L)'
;METKSSLVGVNRFARECVRRRISERLDLVITNALIIDWSGIYKADIASISKNGNPDIMFSVLSSLILGSATEFIAGEKLFITAGAINTHIH
;
A
#
# COMPACT_ATOMS: atom_id res chain seq x y z
N MET A 1 11.28 -6.87 -14.87
CA MET A 1 10.17 -6.45 -13.98
C MET A 1 10.80 -5.67 -12.83
N GLU A 2 11.36 -4.50 -13.13
CA GLU A 2 11.99 -3.65 -12.11
C GLU A 2 10.88 -2.88 -11.38
N THR A 3 10.50 -3.32 -10.20
CA THR A 3 9.88 -2.41 -9.23
C THR A 3 10.99 -1.45 -8.83
N LYS A 4 11.11 -0.29 -9.50
CA LYS A 4 11.99 0.80 -9.03
C LYS A 4 11.74 0.93 -7.53
N SER A 5 12.76 0.62 -6.76
CA SER A 5 12.72 0.61 -5.31
C SER A 5 12.08 1.91 -4.82
N SER A 6 10.96 1.80 -4.10
CA SER A 6 10.34 2.89 -3.36
C SER A 6 11.21 3.34 -2.17
N LEU A 7 12.55 3.39 -2.32
CA LEU A 7 13.55 3.93 -1.38
C LEU A 7 13.35 5.44 -1.08
N VAL A 8 12.23 5.96 -1.53
CA VAL A 8 11.71 7.29 -1.34
C VAL A 8 10.74 7.15 -0.18
N GLY A 9 11.24 7.32 1.05
CA GLY A 9 10.45 7.13 2.26
C GLY A 9 9.09 7.83 2.20
N VAL A 10 8.13 7.30 2.96
CA VAL A 10 6.71 7.73 3.07
C VAL A 10 6.50 9.23 2.81
N ASN A 11 7.36 10.09 3.36
CA ASN A 11 7.34 11.54 3.23
C ASN A 11 7.50 12.14 1.81
N ARG A 12 8.12 11.47 0.82
CA ARG A 12 8.13 11.99 -0.57
C ARG A 12 6.95 11.45 -1.37
N PHE A 13 6.48 10.23 -1.12
CA PHE A 13 5.28 9.70 -1.78
C PHE A 13 4.00 10.46 -1.36
N ALA A 14 3.90 10.82 -0.08
CA ALA A 14 2.79 11.63 0.45
C ALA A 14 2.75 13.07 -0.11
N ARG A 15 3.85 13.59 -0.66
CA ARG A 15 3.89 14.93 -1.28
C ARG A 15 3.29 14.97 -2.68
N GLU A 16 3.19 13.82 -3.32
CA GLU A 16 2.68 13.69 -4.68
C GLU A 16 1.19 13.32 -4.69
N CYS A 17 0.49 13.41 -3.55
CA CYS A 17 -0.92 13.10 -3.41
C CYS A 17 -1.83 14.04 -4.24
N VAL A 18 -2.84 13.48 -4.88
CA VAL A 18 -3.77 14.23 -5.74
C VAL A 18 -4.90 14.86 -4.93
N ARG A 19 -5.32 16.07 -5.33
CA ARG A 19 -6.55 16.70 -4.85
C ARG A 19 -7.80 16.08 -5.52
N ARG A 20 -8.23 14.90 -5.06
CA ARG A 20 -9.52 14.26 -5.42
C ARG A 20 -10.56 14.35 -4.29
N ARG A 21 -11.79 13.90 -4.54
CA ARG A 21 -12.82 13.82 -3.49
C ARG A 21 -12.44 12.77 -2.45
N ILE A 22 -12.93 12.92 -1.22
CA ILE A 22 -12.62 12.01 -0.11
C ILE A 22 -13.10 10.59 -0.42
N SER A 23 -14.26 10.44 -1.07
CA SER A 23 -14.83 9.14 -1.46
C SER A 23 -14.01 8.36 -2.51
N GLU A 24 -13.03 8.99 -3.15
CA GLU A 24 -12.23 8.41 -4.25
C GLU A 24 -10.80 8.10 -3.80
N ARG A 25 -10.54 8.12 -2.48
CA ARG A 25 -9.22 7.97 -1.89
C ARG A 25 -9.21 6.82 -0.89
N LEU A 26 -8.01 6.30 -0.66
CA LEU A 26 -7.77 5.31 0.38
C LEU A 26 -7.59 5.99 1.73
N ASP A 27 -8.04 5.33 2.79
CA ASP A 27 -7.87 5.81 4.16
C ASP A 27 -6.47 5.49 4.69
N LEU A 28 -5.98 4.27 4.41
CA LEU A 28 -4.69 3.77 4.86
C LEU A 28 -4.00 2.99 3.74
N VAL A 29 -2.69 3.17 3.59
CA VAL A 29 -1.86 2.33 2.74
C VAL A 29 -0.59 1.90 3.47
N ILE A 30 -0.26 0.61 3.39
CA ILE A 30 1.04 0.10 3.82
C ILE A 30 1.90 -0.08 2.58
N THR A 31 3.01 0.64 2.49
CA THR A 31 3.85 0.63 1.29
C THR A 31 4.89 -0.47 1.33
N ASN A 32 5.12 -1.10 0.16
CA ASN A 32 6.29 -1.94 -0.12
C ASN A 32 6.48 -3.08 0.90
N ALA A 33 5.37 -3.73 1.28
CA ALA A 33 5.36 -4.82 2.22
C ALA A 33 5.68 -6.17 1.55
N LEU A 34 6.38 -7.03 2.29
CA LEU A 34 6.52 -8.44 1.92
C LEU A 34 5.41 -9.24 2.60
N ILE A 35 4.46 -9.71 1.81
CA ILE A 35 3.29 -10.44 2.29
C ILE A 35 3.64 -11.93 2.32
N ILE A 36 3.41 -12.54 3.47
CA ILE A 36 3.51 -13.98 3.68
C ILE A 36 2.11 -14.48 4.04
N ASP A 37 1.48 -15.16 3.09
CA ASP A 37 0.17 -15.75 3.26
C ASP A 37 0.15 -17.17 2.67
N TRP A 38 -0.88 -17.95 2.99
CA TRP A 38 -1.09 -19.27 2.40
C TRP A 38 -1.18 -19.20 0.86
N SER A 39 -1.69 -18.09 0.33
CA SER A 39 -1.83 -17.84 -1.11
C SER A 39 -0.48 -17.67 -1.83
N GLY A 40 0.61 -17.42 -1.09
CA GLY A 40 1.95 -17.25 -1.63
C GLY A 40 2.75 -16.14 -0.94
N ILE A 41 4.01 -16.01 -1.36
CA ILE A 41 4.92 -14.96 -0.90
C ILE A 41 5.13 -13.97 -2.03
N TYR A 42 4.68 -12.74 -1.85
CA TYR A 42 4.79 -11.70 -2.86
C TYR A 42 4.93 -10.32 -2.24
N LYS A 43 5.33 -9.37 -3.08
CA LYS A 43 5.64 -8.01 -2.68
C LYS A 43 4.62 -7.05 -3.29
N ALA A 44 3.90 -6.32 -2.44
CA ALA A 44 2.85 -5.40 -2.87
C ALA A 44 2.62 -4.30 -1.83
N ASP A 45 1.89 -3.25 -2.22
CA ASP A 45 1.31 -2.31 -1.27
C ASP A 45 0.02 -2.93 -0.67
N ILE A 46 -0.34 -2.58 0.57
CA ILE A 46 -1.58 -3.07 1.22
C ILE A 46 -2.58 -1.93 1.33
N ALA A 47 -3.57 -2.01 0.46
CA ALA A 47 -4.91 -1.40 0.48
C ALA A 47 -5.71 -2.02 -0.69
N SER A 48 -4.99 -2.41 -1.73
CA SER A 48 -5.27 -3.54 -2.61
C SER A 48 -3.96 -4.27 -2.85
N ILE A 49 -3.97 -5.56 -3.20
CA ILE A 49 -2.76 -6.30 -3.58
C ILE A 49 -2.29 -5.82 -4.97
N SER A 50 -1.81 -4.59 -5.07
CA SER A 50 -1.32 -4.01 -6.31
C SER A 50 -0.50 -2.74 -6.04
N LYS A 51 -0.29 -1.92 -7.07
CA LYS A 51 0.48 -0.68 -7.01
C LYS A 51 -0.47 0.48 -6.73
N ASN A 52 -0.24 1.18 -5.63
CA ASN A 52 -1.02 2.33 -5.23
C ASN A 52 -0.24 3.61 -5.51
N GLY A 53 -0.92 4.70 -5.87
CA GLY A 53 -0.18 5.86 -6.38
C GLY A 53 -0.99 7.05 -6.83
N ASN A 54 -0.26 8.01 -7.40
CA ASN A 54 -0.85 9.11 -8.15
C ASN A 54 -0.92 8.74 -9.64
N PRO A 55 -2.11 8.61 -10.25
CA PRO A 55 -2.24 8.27 -11.68
C PRO A 55 -1.73 9.36 -12.63
N ASP A 56 -1.57 10.60 -12.16
CA ASP A 56 -1.14 11.73 -12.98
C ASP A 56 0.38 11.68 -13.26
N ILE A 57 1.15 10.99 -12.41
CA ILE A 57 2.62 10.87 -12.50
C ILE A 57 3.12 9.42 -12.53
N MET A 58 2.29 8.44 -12.16
CA MET A 58 2.67 7.03 -12.11
C MET A 58 1.85 6.20 -13.09
N PHE A 59 2.54 5.31 -13.80
CA PHE A 59 1.91 4.33 -14.69
C PHE A 59 1.29 3.16 -13.93
N SER A 60 0.18 2.62 -14.45
CA SER A 60 -0.56 1.44 -13.94
C SER A 60 -1.18 1.57 -12.55
N VAL A 61 -1.69 2.76 -12.19
CA VAL A 61 -2.50 2.95 -10.98
C VAL A 61 -3.98 2.87 -11.36
N LEU A 62 -4.74 2.00 -10.70
CA LEU A 62 -6.19 1.89 -10.89
C LEU A 62 -6.91 3.08 -10.23
N SER A 63 -8.04 3.50 -10.80
CA SER A 63 -8.83 4.62 -10.28
C SER A 63 -9.37 4.43 -8.86
N SER A 64 -9.44 3.19 -8.37
CA SER A 64 -9.83 2.86 -6.99
C SER A 64 -8.67 2.94 -5.98
N LEU A 65 -7.43 3.16 -6.43
CA LEU A 65 -6.21 3.04 -5.62
C LEU A 65 -5.41 4.32 -5.55
N ILE A 66 -6.15 5.43 -5.56
CA ILE A 66 -5.59 6.77 -5.61
C ILE A 66 -5.23 7.20 -4.19
N LEU A 67 -4.01 7.74 -4.06
CA LEU A 67 -3.53 8.32 -2.82
C LEU A 67 -3.90 9.79 -2.74
N GLY A 68 -4.48 10.16 -1.60
CA GLY A 68 -4.95 11.50 -1.31
C GLY A 68 -4.24 12.16 -0.15
N SER A 69 -4.54 13.44 0.06
CA SER A 69 -4.07 14.20 1.23
C SER A 69 -4.63 13.70 2.56
N ALA A 70 -5.68 12.87 2.52
CA ALA A 70 -6.31 12.27 3.69
C ALA A 70 -5.88 10.81 3.93
N THR A 71 -5.02 10.27 3.06
CA THR A 71 -4.54 8.89 3.18
C THR A 71 -3.40 8.82 4.20
N GLU A 72 -3.52 7.92 5.17
CA GLU A 72 -2.46 7.58 6.10
C GLU A 72 -1.48 6.58 5.46
N PHE A 73 -0.20 6.72 5.79
CA PHE A 73 0.87 5.93 5.22
C PHE A 73 1.66 5.22 6.31
N ILE A 74 1.78 3.90 6.18
CA ILE A 74 2.64 3.08 7.03
C ILE A 74 3.77 2.51 6.16
N ALA A 75 5.01 2.65 6.62
CA ALA A 75 6.17 2.05 5.95
C ALA A 75 6.23 0.55 6.24
N GLY A 76 5.94 -0.28 5.24
CA GLY A 76 6.09 -1.75 5.29
C GLY A 76 7.45 -2.25 4.79
N GLU A 77 8.35 -1.33 4.40
CA GLU A 77 9.64 -1.70 3.84
C GLU A 77 10.48 -2.49 4.85
N LYS A 78 11.05 -3.63 4.41
CA LYS A 78 11.87 -4.52 5.25
C LYS A 78 11.10 -5.14 6.42
N LEU A 79 9.78 -5.05 6.42
CA LEU A 79 8.90 -5.75 7.34
C LEU A 79 8.14 -6.85 6.58
N PHE A 80 7.71 -7.86 7.32
CA PHE A 80 6.82 -8.90 6.81
C PHE A 80 5.42 -8.67 7.35
N ILE A 81 4.41 -8.93 6.53
CA ILE A 81 3.01 -8.85 6.92
C ILE A 81 2.38 -10.22 6.73
N THR A 82 1.68 -10.67 7.77
CA THR A 82 0.91 -11.91 7.79
C THR A 82 -0.55 -11.59 8.14
N ALA A 83 -1.46 -12.51 7.85
CA ALA A 83 -2.79 -12.46 8.42
C ALA A 83 -2.72 -12.52 9.96
N GLY A 84 -3.73 -11.94 10.63
CA GLY A 84 -3.86 -12.03 12.09
C GLY A 84 -4.05 -13.48 12.54
N ALA A 85 -3.39 -13.86 13.63
CA ALA A 85 -3.50 -15.22 14.17
C ALA A 85 -4.91 -15.45 14.75
N ILE A 86 -5.55 -16.54 14.33
CA ILE A 86 -6.82 -17.00 14.90
C ILE A 86 -6.50 -18.07 15.93
N ASN A 87 -6.89 -17.84 17.18
CA ASN A 87 -6.80 -18.83 18.24
C ASN A 87 -8.19 -19.44 18.50
N THR A 88 -8.33 -20.73 18.25
CA THR A 88 -9.60 -21.46 18.41
C THR A 88 -9.75 -22.13 19.77
N HIS A 89 -8.75 -22.04 20.65
CA HIS A 89 -8.71 -22.81 21.88
C HIS A 89 -8.21 -21.97 23.06
N ILE A 90 -8.90 -20.85 23.29
CA ILE A 90 -8.81 -20.10 24.55
C ILE A 90 -9.87 -20.69 25.48
N HIS A 91 -9.46 -21.05 26.70
CA HIS A 91 -10.37 -21.44 27.77
C HIS A 91 -11.18 -20.22 28.24
#